data_AF-A0A2U1QVE7-F1
#
_entry.id   AF-A0A2U1QVE7-F1
#
_cell.length_a   1.000
_cell.length_b   1.000
_cell.length_c   1.000
_cell.angle_alpha   90.00
_cell.angle_beta   90.00
_cell.angle_gamma   90.00
#
_symmetry.space_group_name_H-M   'P 1'
#
loop_
_entity.id
_entity.type
_entity.pdbx_description
1 polymer ?
#
loop_
_entity_poly.entity_id
_entity_poly.type
_entity_poly.pdbx_seq_one_letter_code
_entity_poly.pdbx_strand_id
1 'polypeptide(L)'
;MKSKILYLLVLLANYGTYSQTGIGTFNPDASTRLEVVATDKGILIPRVALTGSTDTSTITNGNVNSLLVFNTVTVSDVTPGYYYWYANKWCKIAVSGEDATNGKDAFEVWKQATNNTTATIEDYLAAIKGDPGLTGPVGPQGLKGTTGAVGAMGPQGPAGPQGLAGLGGKTTAGTNIIVTGTGTAADSYIISSPIQTATQTPSDAITASTSTVAVPSTNVQGAISDLAKELYQKWDIEGNTGTSATTNFLGTIDNVDLVFKRNNIQGGRLSTNNTSFGVNALASPSTGGSNVAIGTNALMNNTYYYNTAVGYEALKANTLGGSNIGIGYQPLNANTTGSTNIGIGRIALNLNTTGSNNIAIGQQSLGMNTSGNNNIGLGYLTMVSLNSGDYNAGFGASSLQGLTTGSMNVAMGYQSGMFAVSGSSQNTISDNSVFLGAISKSAGTGQTNQIVIGYNAIGRGSNTAQIGNSSMTSIGGQVAWSNTSDVRLKKDISTSPFGLNFISKLRPVTYFLKSGPTDLQTGFIAQEVETAANEINYKFSGIVRPQNDTDFYSLRYSEFVVPLVKAVQEQQNQIEKLQSKIATQQKDIEKLKELVQNLIDKK
;
A
#
# COMPACT_ATOMS: atom_id res chain seq x y z
N MET A 1 17.52 -12.44 13.27
CA MET A 1 17.64 -10.99 12.92
C MET A 1 16.71 -10.07 13.71
N LYS A 2 15.67 -10.55 14.42
CA LYS A 2 14.73 -9.66 15.16
C LYS A 2 15.22 -9.15 16.53
N SER A 3 16.18 -9.80 17.20
CA SER A 3 16.65 -9.36 18.54
C SER A 3 17.76 -8.30 18.52
N LYS A 4 18.50 -8.13 17.41
CA LYS A 4 19.59 -7.15 17.32
C LYS A 4 19.12 -5.72 16.99
N ILE A 5 17.90 -5.57 16.46
CA ILE A 5 17.30 -4.26 16.12
C ILE A 5 16.83 -3.53 17.39
N LEU A 6 16.41 -4.25 18.43
CA LEU A 6 15.91 -3.64 19.67
C LEU A 6 17.02 -2.94 20.46
N TYR A 7 18.25 -3.49 20.46
CA TYR A 7 19.39 -2.86 21.13
C TYR A 7 19.92 -1.61 20.40
N LEU A 8 19.76 -1.54 19.08
CA LEU A 8 20.14 -0.36 18.30
C LEU A 8 19.17 0.81 18.52
N LEU A 9 17.88 0.53 18.75
CA LEU A 9 16.86 1.53 19.04
C LEU A 9 17.01 2.14 20.44
N VAL A 10 17.49 1.37 21.44
CA VAL A 10 17.73 1.89 22.80
C VAL A 10 19.02 2.73 22.87
N LEU A 11 20.02 2.45 22.04
CA LEU A 11 21.27 3.23 21.96
C LEU A 11 21.12 4.60 21.27
N LEU A 12 20.05 4.81 20.50
CA LEU A 12 19.74 6.09 19.85
C LEU A 12 18.87 7.03 20.71
N ALA A 13 18.37 6.57 21.86
CA ALA A 13 17.45 7.33 22.72
C ALA A 13 18.13 8.31 23.70
N ASN A 14 19.47 8.42 23.70
CA ASN A 14 20.21 9.29 24.63
C ASN A 14 21.19 10.25 23.93
N TYR A 15 20.75 10.91 22.85
CA TYR A 15 21.44 12.09 22.34
C TYR A 15 20.53 13.30 22.50
N GLY A 16 20.81 14.11 23.53
CA GLY A 16 20.24 15.45 23.64
C GLY A 16 20.84 16.32 22.54
N THR A 17 20.09 16.57 21.47
CA THR A 17 20.49 17.52 20.44
C THR A 17 20.15 18.93 20.92
N TYR A 18 21.17 19.75 21.19
CA TYR A 18 20.99 21.18 21.43
C TYR A 18 20.77 21.88 20.08
N SER A 19 19.52 21.89 19.62
CA SER A 19 19.16 22.65 18.42
C SER A 19 19.34 24.14 18.66
N GLN A 20 19.88 24.83 17.67
CA GLN A 20 19.87 26.29 17.61
C GLN A 20 18.42 26.74 17.46
N THR A 21 18.04 27.82 18.14
CA THR A 21 16.68 28.36 18.07
C THR A 21 16.68 29.56 17.12
N GLY A 22 16.14 29.39 15.92
CA GLY A 22 15.82 30.52 15.05
C GLY A 22 14.40 31.01 15.32
N ILE A 23 14.22 32.31 15.58
CA ILE A 23 12.91 32.96 15.65
C ILE A 23 12.79 33.86 14.41
N GLY A 24 11.96 33.47 13.45
CA GLY A 24 11.79 34.19 12.18
C GLY A 24 12.81 33.80 11.09
N THR A 25 13.68 32.81 11.33
CA THR A 25 14.54 32.18 10.32
C THR A 25 14.54 30.65 10.50
N PHE A 26 14.49 29.90 9.38
CA PHE A 26 14.58 28.44 9.37
C PHE A 26 16.02 27.92 9.30
N ASN A 27 16.99 28.82 9.06
CA ASN A 27 18.40 28.48 8.96
C ASN A 27 19.21 29.47 9.80
N PRO A 28 19.16 29.36 11.15
CA PRO A 28 19.96 30.21 12.01
C PRO A 28 21.44 30.01 11.70
N ASP A 29 22.22 31.10 11.75
CA ASP A 29 23.65 31.06 11.51
C ASP A 29 24.32 30.14 12.54
N ALA A 30 25.22 29.27 12.07
CA ALA A 30 25.84 28.24 12.87
C ALA A 30 26.65 28.77 14.07
N SER A 31 27.01 30.05 14.07
CA SER A 31 27.66 30.74 15.19
C SER A 31 26.69 31.17 16.30
N THR A 32 25.38 31.02 16.11
CA THR A 32 24.34 31.46 17.04
C THR A 32 23.71 30.28 17.80
N ARG A 33 23.21 30.55 19.00
CA ARG A 33 22.33 29.64 19.75
C ARG A 33 20.88 30.11 19.74
N LEU A 34 20.68 31.42 19.61
CA LEU A 34 19.41 32.07 19.39
C LEU A 34 19.64 33.17 18.34
N GLU A 35 18.93 33.09 17.23
CA GLU A 35 18.89 34.15 16.22
C GLU A 35 17.44 34.63 16.09
N VAL A 36 17.23 35.95 16.12
CA VAL A 36 15.91 36.54 15.96
C VAL A 36 15.93 37.46 14.74
N VAL A 37 15.19 37.07 13.71
CA VAL A 37 15.08 37.80 12.44
C VAL A 37 13.65 38.30 12.29
N ALA A 38 13.48 39.62 12.18
CA ALA A 38 12.22 40.24 11.82
C ALA A 38 12.50 41.55 11.09
N THR A 39 11.67 41.88 10.10
CA THR A 39 11.79 43.12 9.32
C THR A 39 11.12 44.31 9.99
N ASP A 40 10.16 44.06 10.89
CA ASP A 40 9.29 45.06 11.50
C ASP A 40 9.02 44.83 13.00
N LYS A 41 9.75 43.92 13.66
CA LYS A 41 9.60 43.58 15.08
C LYS A 41 10.95 43.54 15.79
N GLY A 42 10.95 43.89 17.08
CA GLY A 42 12.12 43.80 17.96
C GLY A 42 11.93 42.79 19.08
N ILE A 43 12.98 42.58 19.88
CA ILE A 43 12.91 41.76 21.10
C ILE A 43 12.59 42.67 22.29
N LEU A 44 11.51 42.35 23.01
CA LEU A 44 11.20 43.04 24.27
C LEU A 44 11.95 42.36 25.41
N ILE A 45 13.07 42.96 25.82
CA ILE A 45 13.88 42.50 26.94
C ILE A 45 13.10 42.67 28.26
N PRO A 46 13.24 41.76 29.25
CA PRO A 46 12.58 41.87 30.54
C PRO A 46 12.75 43.26 31.17
N ARG A 47 11.62 43.87 31.52
CA ARG A 47 11.56 45.18 32.16
C ARG A 47 11.46 44.99 33.67
N VAL A 48 12.46 45.46 34.40
CA VAL A 48 12.59 45.27 35.85
C VAL A 48 12.81 46.60 36.54
N ALA A 49 12.46 46.71 37.81
CA ALA A 49 12.72 47.90 38.62
C ALA A 49 13.93 47.63 39.51
N LEU A 50 15.13 48.02 39.07
CA LEU A 50 16.35 47.84 39.85
C LEU A 50 16.39 48.80 41.05
N THR A 51 16.97 48.35 42.15
CA THR A 51 17.12 49.13 43.38
C THR A 51 18.46 49.88 43.48
N GLY A 52 19.40 49.61 42.57
CA GLY A 52 20.72 50.26 42.48
C GLY A 52 21.66 49.47 41.56
N SER A 53 22.85 50.02 41.27
CA SER A 53 23.77 49.33 40.36
C SER A 53 24.38 48.05 40.94
N THR A 54 24.30 47.84 42.25
CA THR A 54 24.74 46.62 42.94
C THR A 54 23.56 45.70 43.31
N ASP A 55 22.39 45.90 42.72
CA ASP A 55 21.19 45.10 43.03
C ASP A 55 21.33 43.64 42.59
N THR A 56 21.44 42.74 43.58
CA THR A 56 21.48 41.28 43.40
C THR A 56 20.16 40.59 43.76
N SER A 57 19.12 41.35 44.09
CA SER A 57 17.88 40.83 44.67
C SER A 57 16.69 40.83 43.71
N THR A 58 16.65 41.80 42.78
CA THR A 58 15.55 41.92 41.81
C THR A 58 15.47 40.70 40.87
N ILE A 59 16.60 40.04 40.59
CA ILE A 59 16.64 38.78 39.86
C ILE A 59 16.85 37.64 40.88
N THR A 60 15.80 36.87 41.13
CA THR A 60 15.71 35.90 42.24
C THR A 60 16.68 34.71 42.12
N ASN A 61 17.13 34.37 40.92
CA ASN A 61 18.08 33.28 40.68
C ASN A 61 19.54 33.77 40.53
N GLY A 62 19.81 35.01 40.97
CA GLY A 62 21.13 35.64 40.88
C GLY A 62 21.42 36.24 39.51
N ASN A 63 22.34 37.20 39.50
CA ASN A 63 22.77 37.87 38.29
C ASN A 63 23.97 37.12 37.68
N VAL A 64 23.93 36.89 36.37
CA VAL A 64 25.03 36.28 35.61
C VAL A 64 25.59 37.29 34.61
N ASN A 65 26.89 37.20 34.32
CA ASN A 65 27.51 38.10 33.34
C ASN A 65 26.77 38.02 32.00
N SER A 66 26.55 39.18 31.35
CA SER A 66 25.76 39.34 30.12
C SER A 66 24.24 39.23 30.29
N LEU A 67 23.71 39.12 31.52
CA LEU A 67 22.26 39.22 31.73
C LEU A 67 21.77 40.62 31.35
N LEU A 68 20.85 40.73 30.39
CA LEU A 68 20.34 41.98 29.85
C LEU A 68 18.92 42.26 30.37
N VAL A 69 18.69 43.47 30.88
CA VAL A 69 17.39 43.94 31.34
C VAL A 69 17.15 45.39 30.90
N PHE A 70 15.90 45.81 30.89
CA PHE A 70 15.54 47.22 30.82
C PHE A 70 15.08 47.70 32.19
N ASN A 71 15.85 48.59 32.82
CA ASN A 71 15.46 49.21 34.08
C ASN A 71 14.35 50.24 33.86
N THR A 72 13.31 50.23 34.70
CA THR A 72 12.12 51.10 34.54
C THR A 72 12.05 52.26 35.53
N VAL A 73 12.93 52.31 36.52
CA VAL A 73 12.87 53.28 37.63
C VAL A 73 14.15 54.09 37.78
N THR A 74 14.05 55.28 38.35
CA THR A 74 15.19 56.04 38.85
C THR A 74 15.32 55.80 40.34
N VAL A 75 16.33 55.05 40.76
CA VAL A 75 16.61 54.73 42.16
C VAL A 75 18.13 54.63 42.36
N SER A 76 18.67 55.24 43.41
CA SER A 76 20.12 55.32 43.67
C SER A 76 20.87 55.90 42.45
N ASP A 77 21.78 55.11 41.86
CA ASP A 77 22.66 55.45 40.76
C ASP A 77 22.20 54.84 39.43
N VAL A 78 21.00 54.25 39.38
CA VAL A 78 20.40 53.74 38.15
C VAL A 78 19.22 54.62 37.72
N THR A 79 19.17 54.90 36.43
CA THR A 79 18.03 55.54 35.74
C THR A 79 17.38 54.55 34.78
N PRO A 80 16.17 54.83 34.23
CA PRO A 80 15.60 54.03 33.17
C PRO A 80 16.55 53.85 31.98
N GLY A 81 16.57 52.67 31.38
CA GLY A 81 17.44 52.33 30.25
C GLY A 81 17.85 50.86 30.21
N TYR A 82 18.66 50.48 29.21
CA TYR A 82 19.20 49.12 29.09
C TYR A 82 20.42 48.93 30.00
N TYR A 83 20.43 47.84 30.76
CA TYR A 83 21.55 47.44 31.60
C TYR A 83 21.93 45.99 31.36
N TYR A 84 23.23 45.72 31.40
CA TYR A 84 23.75 44.36 31.46
C TYR A 84 24.53 44.16 32.75
N TRP A 85 24.49 42.94 33.30
CA TRP A 85 25.30 42.59 34.46
C TRP A 85 26.72 42.23 34.03
N TYR A 86 27.71 42.87 34.65
CA TYR A 86 29.12 42.54 34.46
C TYR A 86 29.93 42.89 35.72
N ALA A 87 30.81 41.98 36.13
CA ALA A 87 31.73 42.19 37.25
C ALA A 87 31.04 42.69 38.55
N ASN A 88 29.94 42.02 38.92
CA ASN A 88 29.13 42.31 40.11
C ASN A 88 28.43 43.69 40.12
N LYS A 89 28.16 44.26 38.94
CA LYS A 89 27.45 45.53 38.80
C LYS A 89 26.55 45.54 37.57
N TRP A 90 25.45 46.28 37.64
CA TRP A 90 24.64 46.67 36.49
C TRP A 90 25.32 47.82 35.75
N CYS A 91 25.73 47.55 34.52
CA CYS A 91 26.35 48.51 33.62
C CYS A 91 25.29 49.03 32.63
N LYS A 92 25.05 50.35 32.62
CA LYS A 92 24.15 50.97 31.65
C LYS A 92 24.78 50.91 30.26
N ILE A 93 23.99 50.55 29.25
CA ILE A 93 24.38 50.71 27.85
C ILE A 93 24.09 52.17 27.48
N ALA A 94 25.14 52.99 27.42
CA ALA A 94 25.02 54.38 27.05
C ALA A 94 24.63 54.52 25.57
N VAL A 95 23.63 55.36 25.31
CA VAL A 95 23.30 55.84 23.97
C VAL A 95 23.95 57.21 23.77
N SER A 96 24.39 57.50 22.55
CA SER A 96 25.01 58.78 22.21
C SER A 96 24.15 59.95 22.72
N GLY A 97 24.70 60.78 23.61
CA GLY A 97 24.01 61.96 24.15
C GLY A 97 23.49 61.85 25.58
N GLU A 98 23.56 60.68 26.24
CA GLU A 98 23.03 60.51 27.61
C GLU A 98 24.00 60.87 28.76
N ASP A 99 25.28 61.15 28.49
CA ASP A 99 26.25 61.61 29.51
C ASP A 99 26.77 63.03 29.24
N ALA A 100 25.87 64.00 29.34
CA ALA A 100 26.22 65.42 29.42
C ALA A 100 26.71 65.83 30.82
N THR A 101 27.52 65.01 31.48
CA THR A 101 28.19 65.40 32.75
C THR A 101 29.69 65.18 32.79
N ASN A 102 30.34 64.79 31.68
CA ASN A 102 31.77 65.14 31.45
C ASN A 102 32.26 65.06 29.99
N GLY A 103 31.40 64.73 29.00
CA GLY A 103 31.41 65.28 27.63
C GLY A 103 32.71 65.28 26.79
N LYS A 104 33.73 64.49 27.13
CA LYS A 104 34.95 64.36 26.32
C LYS A 104 34.88 63.06 25.55
N ASP A 105 34.86 63.15 24.22
CA ASP A 105 35.08 62.00 23.37
C ASP A 105 36.51 61.45 23.55
N ALA A 106 36.78 60.29 22.97
CA ALA A 106 38.08 59.63 23.12
C ALA A 106 39.25 60.50 22.60
N PHE A 107 38.99 61.42 21.67
CA PHE A 107 39.97 62.36 21.14
C PHE A 107 40.27 63.49 22.15
N GLU A 108 39.26 64.03 22.82
CA GLU A 108 39.43 65.01 23.90
C GLU A 108 40.12 64.43 25.14
N VAL A 109 39.87 63.15 25.46
CA VAL A 109 40.60 62.43 26.53
C VAL A 109 42.07 62.24 26.16
N TRP A 110 42.37 61.84 24.91
CA TRP A 110 43.74 61.68 24.44
C TRP A 110 44.52 63.00 24.39
N LYS A 111 43.91 64.11 23.94
CA LYS A 111 44.53 65.44 23.96
C LYS A 111 44.92 65.89 25.36
N GLN A 112 44.09 65.60 26.35
CA GLN A 112 44.42 65.88 27.75
C GLN A 112 45.53 64.97 28.29
N ALA A 113 45.50 63.68 28.00
CA ALA A 113 46.49 62.74 28.48
C ALA A 113 47.90 62.98 27.89
N THR A 114 47.97 63.54 26.69
CA THR A 114 49.24 63.84 25.98
C THR A 114 49.70 65.30 26.14
N ASN A 115 48.95 66.14 26.87
CA ASN A 115 49.16 67.60 26.99
C ASN A 115 49.28 68.33 25.63
N ASN A 116 48.69 67.80 24.56
CA ASN A 116 48.82 68.35 23.21
C ASN A 116 47.50 69.01 22.76
N THR A 117 47.29 70.26 23.19
CA THR A 117 46.05 71.01 22.96
C THR A 117 45.83 71.44 21.50
N THR A 118 46.85 71.29 20.65
CA THR A 118 46.79 71.63 19.21
C THR A 118 46.71 70.42 18.29
N ALA A 119 46.73 69.20 18.84
CA ALA A 119 46.67 67.99 18.02
C ALA A 119 45.31 67.87 17.30
N THR A 120 45.37 67.42 16.06
CA THR A 120 44.21 67.21 15.18
C THR A 120 43.67 65.79 15.30
N ILE A 121 42.46 65.55 14.78
CA ILE A 121 41.89 64.19 14.71
C ILE A 121 42.79 63.24 13.91
N GLU A 122 43.55 63.73 12.94
CA GLU A 122 44.51 62.92 12.17
C GLU A 122 45.71 62.46 13.02
N ASP A 123 46.18 63.30 13.93
CA ASP A 123 47.26 62.94 14.87
C ASP A 123 46.81 61.85 15.85
N TYR A 124 45.56 61.93 16.32
CA TYR A 124 44.95 60.91 17.17
C TYR A 124 44.81 59.57 16.44
N LEU A 125 44.34 59.60 15.19
CA LEU A 125 44.22 58.41 14.35
C LEU A 125 45.57 57.78 14.03
N ALA A 126 46.64 58.57 13.89
CA ALA A 126 48.00 58.07 13.71
C ALA A 126 48.56 57.43 15.00
N ALA A 127 48.30 58.02 16.16
CA ALA A 127 48.78 57.53 17.46
C ALA A 127 48.18 56.18 17.89
N ILE A 128 46.98 55.84 17.38
CA ILE A 128 46.31 54.56 17.65
C ILE A 128 46.53 53.51 16.56
N LYS A 129 47.25 53.85 15.48
CA LYS A 129 47.54 52.94 14.37
C LYS A 129 48.81 52.15 14.68
N GLY A 130 48.66 50.89 15.07
CA GLY A 130 49.80 49.97 15.20
C GLY A 130 50.46 49.68 13.85
N ASP A 131 51.74 49.32 13.86
CA ASP A 131 52.53 48.98 12.67
C ASP A 131 51.78 47.95 11.78
N PRO A 132 51.72 48.12 10.45
CA PRO A 132 51.09 47.15 9.57
C PRO A 132 51.78 45.78 9.67
N GLY A 133 51.03 44.74 10.04
CA GLY A 133 51.52 43.36 10.00
C GLY A 133 51.88 42.92 8.58
N LEU A 134 52.96 42.13 8.44
CA LEU A 134 53.40 41.57 7.16
C LEU A 134 52.29 40.78 6.46
N THR A 135 52.08 41.07 5.18
CA THR A 135 51.09 40.40 4.30
C THR A 135 51.38 38.90 4.19
N GLY A 136 50.46 38.06 4.65
CA GLY A 136 50.51 36.61 4.42
C GLY A 136 50.21 36.25 2.95
N PRO A 137 50.78 35.16 2.41
CA PRO A 137 50.60 34.79 1.00
C PRO A 137 49.15 34.41 0.66
N VAL A 138 48.66 34.93 -0.47
CA VAL A 138 47.34 34.65 -1.04
C VAL A 138 47.24 33.18 -1.47
N GLY A 139 46.24 32.46 -0.96
CA GLY A 139 45.90 31.11 -1.41
C GLY A 139 45.21 31.13 -2.79
N PRO A 140 45.43 30.11 -3.65
CA PRO A 140 44.96 30.12 -5.03
C PRO A 140 43.43 30.01 -5.12
N GLN A 141 42.86 30.86 -5.98
CA GLN A 141 41.44 30.97 -6.31
C GLN A 141 40.94 29.73 -7.07
N GLY A 142 39.86 29.10 -6.57
CA GLY A 142 39.18 28.01 -7.26
C GLY A 142 38.48 28.47 -8.54
N LEU A 143 38.57 27.64 -9.59
CA LEU A 143 38.08 27.91 -10.94
C LEU A 143 36.58 28.21 -11.00
N LYS A 144 36.24 29.29 -11.71
CA LYS A 144 34.89 29.79 -12.01
C LYS A 144 34.16 28.84 -12.96
N GLY A 145 33.07 28.22 -12.50
CA GLY A 145 32.12 27.50 -13.35
C GLY A 145 31.33 28.46 -14.25
N THR A 146 31.10 28.04 -15.49
CA THR A 146 30.41 28.80 -16.56
C THR A 146 28.93 29.05 -16.26
N THR A 147 28.54 30.31 -16.38
CA THR A 147 27.18 30.86 -16.21
C THR A 147 26.18 30.30 -17.24
N GLY A 148 25.10 29.67 -16.76
CA GLY A 148 23.89 29.47 -17.56
C GLY A 148 23.08 30.77 -17.63
N ALA A 149 22.47 31.06 -18.78
CA ALA A 149 21.70 32.29 -19.00
C ALA A 149 20.53 32.41 -18.01
N VAL A 150 20.57 33.44 -17.17
CA VAL A 150 19.49 33.87 -16.29
C VAL A 150 18.47 34.63 -17.13
N GLY A 151 17.19 34.24 -17.01
CA GLY A 151 16.07 34.92 -17.66
C GLY A 151 15.92 36.37 -17.18
N ALA A 152 15.36 37.22 -18.05
CA ALA A 152 15.21 38.65 -17.78
C ALA A 152 14.51 38.91 -16.43
N MET A 153 15.19 39.71 -15.59
CA MET A 153 14.69 40.26 -14.34
C MET A 153 13.55 41.24 -14.63
N GLY A 154 12.39 41.03 -14.00
CA GLY A 154 11.28 41.98 -14.05
C GLY A 154 11.67 43.32 -13.41
N PRO A 155 11.06 44.45 -13.83
CA PRO A 155 11.38 45.76 -13.29
C PRO A 155 11.10 45.83 -11.78
N GLN A 156 12.03 46.45 -11.06
CA GLN A 156 11.98 46.75 -9.64
C GLN A 156 10.73 47.58 -9.30
N GLY A 157 9.94 47.12 -8.33
CA GLY A 157 8.82 47.90 -7.79
C GLY A 157 9.31 49.18 -7.09
N PRO A 158 8.54 50.28 -7.14
CA PRO A 158 8.93 51.56 -6.55
C PRO A 158 9.08 51.48 -5.03
N ALA A 159 9.90 52.38 -4.49
CA ALA A 159 10.22 52.51 -3.07
C ALA A 159 8.96 52.70 -2.20
N GLY A 160 8.88 51.95 -1.09
CA GLY A 160 7.86 52.17 -0.07
C GLY A 160 8.06 53.53 0.62
N PRO A 161 6.97 54.26 0.93
CA PRO A 161 7.07 55.54 1.63
C PRO A 161 7.57 55.38 3.07
N GLN A 162 8.35 56.37 3.48
CA GLN A 162 8.93 56.61 4.80
C GLN A 162 7.87 56.58 5.92
N GLY A 163 8.17 55.86 7.01
CA GLY A 163 7.31 55.80 8.20
C GLY A 163 7.22 57.14 8.94
N LEU A 164 6.01 57.52 9.36
CA LEU A 164 5.79 58.57 10.35
C LEU A 164 5.92 58.02 11.77
N ALA A 165 6.46 58.86 12.64
CA ALA A 165 6.86 58.59 14.02
C ALA A 165 5.69 58.19 14.95
N GLY A 166 6.06 57.45 16.00
CA GLY A 166 5.13 56.99 17.03
C GLY A 166 4.59 58.11 17.94
N LEU A 167 3.40 57.87 18.48
CA LEU A 167 2.95 58.44 19.74
C LEU A 167 2.55 57.30 20.68
N GLY A 168 3.31 57.17 21.77
CA GLY A 168 2.83 56.48 22.97
C GLY A 168 1.87 57.37 23.76
N GLY A 169 0.92 56.73 24.44
CA GLY A 169 0.25 57.28 25.63
C GLY A 169 -1.01 58.09 25.38
N LYS A 170 -2.17 57.43 25.39
CA LYS A 170 -3.32 57.71 26.28
C LYS A 170 -4.52 56.88 25.83
N THR A 171 -5.25 56.37 26.81
CA THR A 171 -6.56 55.76 26.69
C THR A 171 -7.52 56.65 25.89
N THR A 172 -7.88 56.25 24.67
CA THR A 172 -9.07 56.73 23.96
C THR A 172 -9.50 55.66 22.94
N ALA A 173 -10.81 55.49 22.76
CA ALA A 173 -11.43 54.52 21.87
C ALA A 173 -10.74 54.43 20.49
N GLY A 174 -10.52 53.21 20.00
CA GLY A 174 -9.81 52.93 18.74
C GLY A 174 -10.44 53.59 17.52
N THR A 175 -9.59 54.09 16.63
CA THR A 175 -9.85 55.11 15.61
C THR A 175 -10.64 54.64 14.37
N ASN A 176 -11.39 53.54 14.39
CA ASN A 176 -12.09 53.05 13.18
C ASN A 176 -13.56 52.61 13.40
N ILE A 177 -14.21 53.10 14.47
CA ILE A 177 -15.65 52.88 14.68
C ILE A 177 -16.33 54.24 14.79
N ILE A 178 -17.13 54.61 13.79
CA ILE A 178 -18.00 55.78 13.87
C ILE A 178 -19.29 55.33 14.53
N VAL A 179 -19.51 55.79 15.77
CA VAL A 179 -20.78 55.65 16.50
C VAL A 179 -21.51 56.99 16.42
N THR A 180 -22.56 57.08 15.62
CA THR A 180 -23.42 58.28 15.53
C THR A 180 -24.80 57.99 16.12
N GLY A 181 -25.34 58.92 16.93
CA GLY A 181 -26.65 58.77 17.58
C GLY A 181 -26.63 59.22 19.03
N THR A 182 -27.79 59.62 19.57
CA THR A 182 -27.90 60.21 20.92
C THR A 182 -28.20 59.18 22.01
N GLY A 183 -28.46 57.93 21.64
CA GLY A 183 -28.72 56.85 22.60
C GLY A 183 -30.08 56.94 23.29
N THR A 184 -31.05 57.58 22.63
CA THR A 184 -32.45 57.63 23.09
C THR A 184 -33.32 56.69 22.27
N ALA A 185 -34.50 56.31 22.78
CA ALA A 185 -35.42 55.42 22.07
C ALA A 185 -35.86 55.95 20.69
N ALA A 186 -35.67 57.24 20.42
CA ALA A 186 -35.98 57.89 19.14
C ALA A 186 -34.77 57.95 18.16
N ASP A 187 -33.53 57.86 18.65
CA ASP A 187 -32.29 57.96 17.86
C ASP A 187 -31.25 56.94 18.35
N SER A 188 -31.32 55.73 17.77
CA SER A 188 -30.40 54.63 18.08
C SER A 188 -28.98 54.89 17.58
N TYR A 189 -27.98 54.31 18.25
CA TYR A 189 -26.59 54.36 17.78
C TYR A 189 -26.43 53.61 16.45
N ILE A 190 -25.94 54.31 15.43
CA ILE A 190 -25.47 53.74 14.17
C ILE A 190 -23.98 53.47 14.31
N ILE A 191 -23.61 52.19 14.30
CA ILE A 191 -22.22 51.77 14.21
C ILE A 191 -21.92 51.57 12.72
N SER A 192 -21.20 52.52 12.12
CA SER A 192 -20.73 52.40 10.73
C SER A 192 -19.22 52.26 10.71
N SER A 193 -18.74 51.21 10.05
CA SER A 193 -17.34 51.06 9.68
C SER A 193 -17.16 51.70 8.30
N PRO A 194 -16.24 52.66 8.11
CA PRO A 194 -15.90 53.08 6.76
C PRO A 194 -15.26 51.91 6.02
N ILE A 195 -15.83 51.56 4.87
CA ILE A 195 -15.16 50.74 3.86
C ILE A 195 -13.89 51.51 3.48
N GLN A 196 -12.71 50.96 3.80
CA GLN A 196 -11.51 51.36 3.08
C GLN A 196 -11.60 50.73 1.69
N THR A 197 -12.02 51.53 0.71
CA THR A 197 -11.89 51.20 -0.70
C THR A 197 -10.40 51.12 -1.02
N ALA A 198 -9.87 49.89 -1.08
CA ALA A 198 -8.59 49.62 -1.70
C ALA A 198 -8.73 49.82 -3.21
N THR A 199 -8.30 50.98 -3.71
CA THR A 199 -8.10 51.23 -5.14
C THR A 199 -6.82 50.54 -5.62
N GLN A 200 -6.84 49.22 -5.83
CA GLN A 200 -6.05 48.49 -6.85
C GLN A 200 -6.70 47.14 -7.18
N THR A 201 -7.56 47.13 -8.22
CA THR A 201 -7.96 46.02 -9.15
C THR A 201 -8.48 44.66 -8.62
N PRO A 202 -9.43 44.01 -9.32
CA PRO A 202 -10.64 43.46 -8.69
C PRO A 202 -10.75 41.93 -8.65
N SER A 203 -11.11 41.39 -7.48
CA SER A 203 -12.05 40.25 -7.37
C SER A 203 -12.77 40.15 -6.01
N ASP A 204 -12.30 40.83 -4.96
CA ASP A 204 -12.88 40.66 -3.62
C ASP A 204 -13.95 41.72 -3.31
N ALA A 205 -15.11 41.56 -3.94
CA ALA A 205 -16.32 42.20 -3.45
C ALA A 205 -16.85 41.42 -2.24
N ILE A 206 -16.37 41.77 -1.04
CA ILE A 206 -17.03 41.40 0.21
C ILE A 206 -18.44 41.99 0.19
N THR A 207 -19.44 41.17 -0.14
CA THR A 207 -20.84 41.50 0.12
C THR A 207 -21.08 41.32 1.61
N ALA A 208 -20.77 42.34 2.40
CA ALA A 208 -21.18 42.41 3.80
C ALA A 208 -22.71 42.48 3.84
N SER A 209 -23.34 41.39 4.26
CA SER A 209 -24.72 41.41 4.74
C SER A 209 -24.82 42.41 5.89
N THR A 210 -25.59 43.47 5.69
CA THR A 210 -25.93 44.46 6.72
C THR A 210 -26.78 43.79 7.81
N SER A 211 -26.11 43.19 8.79
CA SER A 211 -26.74 42.78 10.04
C SER A 211 -26.58 43.93 11.03
N THR A 212 -27.54 44.85 11.07
CA THR A 212 -27.63 45.87 12.11
C THR A 212 -27.94 45.17 13.44
N VAL A 213 -26.95 45.03 14.31
CA VAL A 213 -27.16 44.54 15.69
C VAL A 213 -27.32 45.76 16.60
N ALA A 214 -28.54 46.01 17.06
CA ALA A 214 -28.79 46.95 18.14
C ALA A 214 -28.30 46.33 19.46
N VAL A 215 -27.19 46.83 20.02
CA VAL A 215 -26.65 46.34 21.30
C VAL A 215 -27.10 47.29 22.42
N PRO A 216 -27.86 46.83 23.43
CA PRO A 216 -28.17 47.61 24.62
C PRO A 216 -26.88 48.00 25.36
N SER A 217 -26.83 49.24 25.87
CA SER A 217 -25.65 50.00 26.28
C SER A 217 -24.85 49.48 27.49
N THR A 218 -25.01 48.24 27.93
CA THR A 218 -24.40 47.75 29.19
C THR A 218 -23.26 46.75 29.03
N ASN A 219 -22.88 46.30 27.81
CA ASN A 219 -21.75 45.37 27.66
C ASN A 219 -21.00 45.40 26.31
N VAL A 220 -20.65 46.60 25.83
CA VAL A 220 -19.93 46.82 24.54
C VAL A 220 -18.59 46.06 24.47
N GLN A 221 -17.91 45.86 25.59
CA GLN A 221 -16.62 45.16 25.65
C GLN A 221 -16.77 43.64 25.49
N GLY A 222 -17.85 43.05 25.99
CA GLY A 222 -18.21 41.65 25.75
C GLY A 222 -18.58 41.39 24.28
N ALA A 223 -19.36 42.29 23.68
CA ALA A 223 -19.78 42.20 22.27
C ALA A 223 -18.60 42.29 21.29
N ILE A 224 -17.58 43.10 21.58
CA ILE A 224 -16.35 43.20 20.77
C ILE A 224 -15.46 41.95 20.95
N SER A 225 -15.39 41.39 22.16
CA SER A 225 -14.71 40.12 22.43
C SER A 225 -15.34 38.96 21.66
N ASP A 226 -16.66 38.90 21.61
CA ASP A 226 -17.38 37.83 20.93
C ASP A 226 -17.29 37.97 19.40
N LEU A 227 -17.31 39.20 18.87
CA LEU A 227 -17.04 39.48 17.46
C LEU A 227 -15.58 39.12 17.08
N ALA A 228 -14.61 39.41 17.96
CA ALA A 228 -13.21 39.03 17.76
C ALA A 228 -13.01 37.51 17.80
N LYS A 229 -13.72 36.78 18.69
CA LYS A 229 -13.74 35.30 18.67
C LYS A 229 -14.32 34.74 17.38
N GLU A 230 -15.34 35.40 16.82
CA GLU A 230 -15.96 35.01 15.55
C GLU A 230 -15.04 35.23 14.33
N LEU A 231 -14.13 36.22 14.44
CA LEU A 231 -13.10 36.54 13.47
C LEU A 231 -11.82 35.71 13.60
N TYR A 232 -11.60 35.02 14.73
CA TYR A 232 -10.26 34.53 15.08
C TYR A 232 -9.80 33.23 14.41
N GLN A 233 -10.63 32.46 13.67
CA GLN A 233 -10.15 31.20 13.06
C GLN A 233 -11.15 30.48 12.12
N LYS A 234 -11.79 31.19 11.19
CA LYS A 234 -12.51 30.51 10.09
C LYS A 234 -11.50 30.19 8.98
N TRP A 235 -11.55 28.98 8.42
CA TRP A 235 -10.80 28.68 7.20
C TRP A 235 -11.37 29.52 6.06
N ASP A 236 -10.51 30.32 5.41
CA ASP A 236 -10.89 31.07 4.22
C ASP A 236 -11.27 30.10 3.08
N ILE A 237 -12.26 30.49 2.29
CA ILE A 237 -12.70 29.77 1.09
C ILE A 237 -11.64 29.78 -0.01
N GLU A 238 -10.75 30.79 -0.02
CA GLU A 238 -9.61 30.86 -0.93
C GLU A 238 -8.34 30.21 -0.34
N GLY A 239 -8.39 29.82 0.93
CA GLY A 239 -7.29 29.25 1.68
C GLY A 239 -6.51 30.27 2.51
N ASN A 240 -5.83 29.77 3.55
CA ASN A 240 -5.09 30.61 4.49
C ASN A 240 -3.60 30.67 4.08
N THR A 241 -2.98 31.85 4.11
CA THR A 241 -1.51 31.99 4.03
C THR A 241 -0.87 31.89 5.43
N GLY A 242 0.40 31.47 5.52
CA GLY A 242 1.15 31.46 6.79
C GLY A 242 0.71 30.42 7.83
N THR A 243 0.16 29.28 7.42
CA THR A 243 -0.32 28.23 8.33
C THR A 243 0.80 27.55 9.13
N SER A 244 0.48 27.14 10.35
CA SER A 244 1.31 26.32 11.25
C SER A 244 0.57 25.06 11.66
N ALA A 245 1.26 23.91 11.60
CA ALA A 245 0.73 22.62 12.01
C ALA A 245 0.38 22.52 13.50
N THR A 246 0.78 23.48 14.35
CA THR A 246 0.46 23.50 15.79
C THR A 246 -0.79 24.31 16.13
N THR A 247 -1.26 25.18 15.24
CA THR A 247 -2.35 26.13 15.54
C THR A 247 -3.44 26.18 14.48
N ASN A 248 -3.20 25.70 13.26
CA ASN A 248 -4.17 25.77 12.17
C ASN A 248 -4.71 24.37 11.84
N PHE A 249 -5.95 24.11 12.28
CA PHE A 249 -6.66 22.86 12.03
C PHE A 249 -8.04 23.15 11.43
N LEU A 250 -8.52 22.26 10.58
CA LEU A 250 -9.94 22.20 10.21
C LEU A 250 -10.58 21.14 11.09
N GLY A 251 -11.48 21.54 12.00
CA GLY A 251 -12.03 20.61 12.97
C GLY A 251 -12.94 21.24 14.01
N THR A 252 -13.37 20.41 14.95
CA THR A 252 -14.14 20.77 16.14
C THR A 252 -13.22 20.84 17.36
N ILE A 253 -13.61 21.62 18.37
CA ILE A 253 -12.87 21.76 19.64
C ILE A 253 -13.48 20.92 20.77
N ASP A 254 -14.62 20.29 20.51
CA ASP A 254 -15.35 19.39 21.38
C ASP A 254 -15.36 17.96 20.79
N ASN A 255 -15.90 17.00 21.54
CA ASN A 255 -16.00 15.61 21.08
C ASN A 255 -17.21 15.39 20.15
N VAL A 256 -17.34 16.25 19.14
CA VAL A 256 -18.38 16.21 18.11
C VAL A 256 -17.72 16.00 16.76
N ASP A 257 -18.31 15.13 15.94
CA ASP A 257 -17.78 14.77 14.62
C ASP A 257 -17.70 15.99 13.68
N LEU A 258 -16.63 16.07 12.87
CA LEU A 258 -16.53 17.06 11.80
C LEU A 258 -17.38 16.61 10.60
N VAL A 259 -18.37 17.40 10.19
CA VAL A 259 -19.30 17.08 9.11
C VAL A 259 -19.10 18.01 7.91
N PHE A 260 -18.89 17.42 6.73
CA PHE A 260 -18.85 18.15 5.45
C PHE A 260 -20.24 18.14 4.81
N LYS A 261 -20.69 19.29 4.28
CA LYS A 261 -21.99 19.42 3.62
C LYS A 261 -21.88 20.07 2.24
N ARG A 262 -22.80 19.69 1.34
CA ARG A 262 -23.07 20.37 0.07
C ARG A 262 -24.57 20.58 -0.05
N ASN A 263 -25.02 21.82 -0.29
CA ASN A 263 -26.45 22.15 -0.41
C ASN A 263 -27.29 21.60 0.76
N ASN A 264 -26.79 21.77 1.99
CA ASN A 264 -27.38 21.23 3.23
C ASN A 264 -27.50 19.69 3.31
N ILE A 265 -26.88 18.94 2.40
CA ILE A 265 -26.79 17.47 2.44
C ILE A 265 -25.41 17.09 2.97
N GLN A 266 -25.33 16.14 3.90
CA GLN A 266 -24.05 15.62 4.36
C GLN A 266 -23.30 14.92 3.22
N GLY A 267 -22.11 15.43 2.93
CA GLY A 267 -21.17 14.90 1.94
C GLY A 267 -19.94 14.26 2.57
N GLY A 268 -19.86 14.13 3.90
CA GLY A 268 -18.80 13.42 4.60
C GLY A 268 -18.83 13.65 6.11
N ARG A 269 -18.20 12.76 6.87
CA ARG A 269 -18.06 12.85 8.33
C ARG A 269 -16.73 12.23 8.77
N LEU A 270 -15.96 12.96 9.56
CA LEU A 270 -14.84 12.42 10.32
C LEU A 270 -15.33 12.21 11.75
N SER A 271 -15.55 10.96 12.13
CA SER A 271 -15.91 10.58 13.49
C SER A 271 -14.73 9.94 14.22
N THR A 272 -14.91 9.66 15.50
CA THR A 272 -13.88 9.01 16.35
C THR A 272 -13.36 7.68 15.82
N ASN A 273 -14.17 6.95 15.04
CA ASN A 273 -13.83 5.62 14.55
C ASN A 273 -14.22 5.36 13.09
N ASN A 274 -14.86 6.29 12.39
CA ASN A 274 -15.22 6.13 10.98
C ASN A 274 -14.77 7.35 10.17
N THR A 275 -14.41 7.12 8.91
CA THR A 275 -14.11 8.16 7.94
C THR A 275 -15.06 8.03 6.76
N SER A 276 -15.87 9.05 6.48
CA SER A 276 -16.73 9.08 5.30
C SER A 276 -16.61 10.35 4.46
N PHE A 277 -16.65 10.17 3.14
CA PHE A 277 -16.68 11.22 2.12
C PHE A 277 -17.56 10.77 0.95
N GLY A 278 -18.45 11.63 0.47
CA GLY A 278 -19.48 11.32 -0.52
C GLY A 278 -20.89 11.48 0.04
N VAL A 279 -21.83 11.85 -0.84
CA VAL A 279 -23.25 11.96 -0.47
C VAL A 279 -23.77 10.57 -0.07
N ASN A 280 -24.42 10.50 1.09
CA ASN A 280 -24.90 9.26 1.73
C ASN A 280 -23.81 8.22 2.04
N ALA A 281 -22.53 8.60 2.01
CA ALA A 281 -21.46 7.72 2.46
C ALA A 281 -21.58 7.53 3.98
N LEU A 282 -21.82 6.28 4.40
CA LEU A 282 -22.10 5.94 5.80
C LEU A 282 -23.21 6.83 6.41
N ALA A 283 -24.42 6.71 5.85
CA ALA A 283 -25.51 7.69 6.04
C ALA A 283 -26.05 7.78 7.48
N SER A 284 -26.02 6.70 8.25
CA SER A 284 -26.42 6.69 9.66
C SER A 284 -25.20 6.74 10.57
N PRO A 285 -25.31 7.28 11.80
CA PRO A 285 -24.34 6.96 12.86
C PRO A 285 -24.41 5.44 13.09
N SER A 286 -23.59 4.70 12.36
CA SER A 286 -23.60 3.25 12.41
C SER A 286 -23.19 2.82 13.81
N THR A 287 -23.87 1.82 14.36
CA THR A 287 -23.41 1.10 15.55
C THR A 287 -22.05 0.43 15.33
N GLY A 288 -21.62 0.29 14.07
CA GLY A 288 -20.29 -0.18 13.68
C GLY A 288 -19.24 0.93 13.61
N GLY A 289 -18.02 0.60 14.02
CA GLY A 289 -16.84 1.47 13.95
C GLY A 289 -15.74 0.90 13.06
N SER A 290 -14.67 1.68 12.87
CA SER A 290 -13.50 1.34 12.06
C SER A 290 -13.79 1.15 10.57
N ASN A 291 -14.70 1.96 10.01
CA ASN A 291 -15.06 1.93 8.60
C ASN A 291 -14.49 3.11 7.81
N VAL A 292 -14.14 2.86 6.55
CA VAL A 292 -13.77 3.87 5.55
C VAL A 292 -14.81 3.83 4.43
N ALA A 293 -15.49 4.96 4.17
CA ALA A 293 -16.52 5.07 3.15
C ALA A 293 -16.26 6.29 2.24
N ILE A 294 -15.70 6.10 1.07
CA ILE A 294 -15.35 7.17 0.13
C ILE A 294 -16.09 6.96 -1.19
N GLY A 295 -17.09 7.78 -1.50
CA GLY A 295 -17.89 7.72 -2.71
C GLY A 295 -19.40 7.80 -2.42
N THR A 296 -20.18 8.21 -3.40
CA THR A 296 -21.63 8.30 -3.27
C THR A 296 -22.23 6.94 -2.92
N ASN A 297 -23.04 6.91 -1.86
CA ASN A 297 -23.70 5.72 -1.30
C ASN A 297 -22.74 4.58 -0.85
N ALA A 298 -21.45 4.85 -0.66
CA ALA A 298 -20.53 3.86 -0.10
C ALA A 298 -20.94 3.51 1.35
N LEU A 299 -21.08 2.23 1.68
CA LEU A 299 -21.53 1.75 3.01
C LEU A 299 -22.84 2.39 3.51
N MET A 300 -23.74 2.78 2.62
CA MET A 300 -24.98 3.50 2.96
C MET A 300 -25.80 2.81 4.06
N ASN A 301 -25.95 1.49 3.99
CA ASN A 301 -26.77 0.70 4.94
C ASN A 301 -25.96 0.03 6.05
N ASN A 302 -24.64 0.26 6.13
CA ASN A 302 -23.74 -0.48 7.00
C ASN A 302 -24.03 -0.26 8.48
N THR A 303 -24.17 -1.35 9.24
CA THR A 303 -24.31 -1.30 10.70
C THR A 303 -23.19 -2.02 11.45
N TYR A 304 -22.15 -2.50 10.75
CA TYR A 304 -21.07 -3.32 11.30
C TYR A 304 -19.64 -2.74 11.12
N TYR A 305 -18.63 -3.46 11.60
CA TYR A 305 -17.26 -2.98 11.78
C TYR A 305 -16.28 -3.38 10.66
N TYR A 306 -15.18 -2.64 10.56
CA TYR A 306 -13.96 -2.98 9.79
C TYR A 306 -14.11 -3.02 8.26
N ASN A 307 -15.05 -2.28 7.68
CA ASN A 307 -15.24 -2.26 6.23
C ASN A 307 -14.50 -1.08 5.56
N THR A 308 -13.87 -1.33 4.41
CA THR A 308 -13.29 -0.30 3.53
C THR A 308 -14.06 -0.27 2.22
N ALA A 309 -14.75 0.82 1.92
CA ALA A 309 -15.51 1.03 0.70
C ALA A 309 -15.05 2.30 -0.01
N VAL A 310 -14.50 2.18 -1.21
CA VAL A 310 -13.98 3.30 -2.01
C VAL A 310 -14.54 3.21 -3.43
N GLY A 311 -15.50 4.08 -3.75
CA GLY A 311 -16.11 4.23 -5.07
C GLY A 311 -17.63 4.30 -5.01
N TYR A 312 -18.25 4.50 -6.18
CA TYR A 312 -19.71 4.61 -6.30
C TYR A 312 -20.40 3.31 -5.89
N GLU A 313 -21.26 3.39 -4.87
CA GLU A 313 -22.05 2.29 -4.31
C GLU A 313 -21.24 1.03 -3.93
N ALA A 314 -19.98 1.19 -3.51
CA ALA A 314 -19.20 0.12 -2.91
C ALA A 314 -19.83 -0.30 -1.57
N LEU A 315 -20.11 -1.61 -1.39
CA LEU A 315 -20.73 -2.15 -0.17
C LEU A 315 -22.06 -1.48 0.23
N LYS A 316 -22.83 -0.95 -0.73
CA LYS A 316 -24.04 -0.15 -0.47
C LYS A 316 -25.06 -0.86 0.41
N ALA A 317 -25.37 -2.12 0.12
CA ALA A 317 -26.40 -2.89 0.84
C ALA A 317 -25.90 -3.57 2.12
N ASN A 318 -24.61 -3.44 2.48
CA ASN A 318 -24.02 -4.14 3.63
C ASN A 318 -24.78 -3.80 4.90
N THR A 319 -25.16 -4.80 5.69
CA THR A 319 -25.80 -4.59 6.99
C THR A 319 -24.92 -5.16 8.10
N LEU A 320 -24.72 -6.48 8.14
CA LEU A 320 -24.00 -7.17 9.22
C LEU A 320 -22.61 -7.70 8.81
N GLY A 321 -22.23 -7.59 7.53
CA GLY A 321 -20.94 -8.05 7.04
C GLY A 321 -19.76 -7.22 7.57
N GLY A 322 -18.78 -7.87 8.19
CA GLY A 322 -17.57 -7.22 8.71
C GLY A 322 -16.33 -7.50 7.87
N SER A 323 -15.30 -6.66 8.03
CA SER A 323 -13.97 -6.90 7.44
C SER A 323 -13.95 -6.99 5.91
N ASN A 324 -14.87 -6.32 5.21
CA ASN A 324 -14.93 -6.33 3.76
C ASN A 324 -14.15 -5.17 3.14
N ILE A 325 -13.54 -5.39 1.98
CA ILE A 325 -12.86 -4.37 1.17
C ILE A 325 -13.57 -4.28 -0.19
N GLY A 326 -14.19 -3.16 -0.50
CA GLY A 326 -14.81 -2.85 -1.78
C GLY A 326 -14.17 -1.62 -2.43
N ILE A 327 -13.46 -1.78 -3.55
CA ILE A 327 -12.81 -0.66 -4.24
C ILE A 327 -13.18 -0.65 -5.74
N GLY A 328 -13.81 0.42 -6.22
CA GLY A 328 -14.23 0.58 -7.62
C GLY A 328 -15.70 0.96 -7.79
N TYR A 329 -16.25 0.73 -8.98
CA TYR A 329 -17.67 0.97 -9.28
C TYR A 329 -18.52 -0.26 -8.92
N GLN A 330 -19.39 -0.11 -7.92
CA GLN A 330 -20.33 -1.13 -7.42
C GLN A 330 -19.71 -2.50 -6.99
N PRO A 331 -18.53 -2.57 -6.36
CA PRO A 331 -18.06 -3.82 -5.76
C PRO A 331 -18.91 -4.17 -4.52
N LEU A 332 -19.22 -5.46 -4.34
CA LEU A 332 -19.98 -5.97 -3.18
C LEU A 332 -21.32 -5.22 -2.93
N ASN A 333 -21.96 -4.73 -4.00
CA ASN A 333 -23.12 -3.84 -3.91
C ASN A 333 -24.31 -4.46 -3.17
N ALA A 334 -24.56 -5.75 -3.40
CA ALA A 334 -25.66 -6.51 -2.81
C ALA A 334 -25.29 -7.25 -1.50
N ASN A 335 -24.07 -7.07 -0.97
CA ASN A 335 -23.62 -7.78 0.24
C ASN A 335 -24.52 -7.40 1.40
N THR A 336 -25.02 -8.38 2.17
CA THR A 336 -25.85 -8.11 3.35
C THR A 336 -25.12 -8.56 4.62
N THR A 337 -24.77 -9.85 4.71
CA THR A 337 -24.13 -10.44 5.91
C THR A 337 -22.77 -11.07 5.64
N GLY A 338 -22.36 -11.20 4.37
CA GLY A 338 -21.06 -11.76 3.99
C GLY A 338 -19.89 -10.97 4.60
N SER A 339 -18.90 -11.68 5.13
CA SER A 339 -17.74 -11.08 5.82
C SER A 339 -16.40 -11.50 5.19
N THR A 340 -15.37 -10.70 5.43
CA THR A 340 -13.99 -10.96 4.97
C THR A 340 -13.88 -11.09 3.44
N ASN A 341 -14.70 -10.36 2.69
CA ASN A 341 -14.63 -10.34 1.23
C ASN A 341 -13.77 -9.19 0.71
N ILE A 342 -13.02 -9.43 -0.36
CA ILE A 342 -12.24 -8.41 -1.08
C ILE A 342 -12.82 -8.31 -2.49
N GLY A 343 -13.49 -7.22 -2.83
CA GLY A 343 -13.96 -6.90 -4.18
C GLY A 343 -13.27 -5.65 -4.72
N ILE A 344 -12.36 -5.81 -5.68
CA ILE A 344 -11.61 -4.71 -6.30
C ILE A 344 -11.84 -4.73 -7.81
N GLY A 345 -12.42 -3.65 -8.34
CA GLY A 345 -12.76 -3.50 -9.75
C GLY A 345 -14.24 -3.21 -9.98
N ARG A 346 -14.60 -2.90 -11.23
CA ARG A 346 -15.98 -2.61 -11.62
C ARG A 346 -16.82 -3.89 -11.51
N ILE A 347 -17.83 -3.88 -10.64
CA ILE A 347 -18.83 -4.95 -10.44
C ILE A 347 -18.17 -6.26 -9.94
N ALA A 348 -17.08 -6.18 -9.18
CA ALA A 348 -16.49 -7.35 -8.50
C ALA A 348 -17.38 -7.80 -7.33
N LEU A 349 -17.71 -9.10 -7.22
CA LEU A 349 -18.63 -9.65 -6.20
C LEU A 349 -19.98 -8.90 -6.08
N ASN A 350 -20.48 -8.34 -7.18
CA ASN A 350 -21.61 -7.40 -7.14
C ASN A 350 -22.90 -8.00 -6.53
N LEU A 351 -23.18 -9.27 -6.84
CA LEU A 351 -24.38 -9.98 -6.36
C LEU A 351 -24.15 -10.83 -5.10
N ASN A 352 -22.99 -10.72 -4.44
CA ASN A 352 -22.74 -11.44 -3.19
C ASN A 352 -23.73 -10.97 -2.14
N THR A 353 -24.42 -11.89 -1.48
CA THR A 353 -25.39 -11.57 -0.42
C THR A 353 -24.85 -12.03 0.94
N THR A 354 -24.56 -13.34 1.06
CA THR A 354 -24.13 -13.98 2.31
C THR A 354 -22.76 -14.65 2.23
N GLY A 355 -22.20 -14.81 1.02
CA GLY A 355 -20.90 -15.45 0.81
C GLY A 355 -19.77 -14.72 1.54
N SER A 356 -18.83 -15.47 2.11
CA SER A 356 -17.74 -14.96 2.94
C SER A 356 -16.37 -15.48 2.50
N ASN A 357 -15.32 -14.77 2.88
CA ASN A 357 -13.92 -15.09 2.57
C ASN A 357 -13.60 -15.18 1.06
N ASN A 358 -14.30 -14.41 0.23
CA ASN A 358 -14.05 -14.38 -1.21
C ASN A 358 -13.08 -13.25 -1.60
N ILE A 359 -12.20 -13.51 -2.56
CA ILE A 359 -11.30 -12.51 -3.15
C ILE A 359 -11.64 -12.38 -4.64
N ALA A 360 -12.11 -11.22 -5.06
CA ALA A 360 -12.42 -10.88 -6.44
C ALA A 360 -11.67 -9.61 -6.85
N ILE A 361 -10.64 -9.76 -7.69
CA ILE A 361 -9.86 -8.64 -8.21
C ILE A 361 -9.92 -8.66 -9.74
N GLY A 362 -10.50 -7.62 -10.33
CA GLY A 362 -10.73 -7.50 -11.75
C GLY A 362 -12.19 -7.19 -12.06
N GLN A 363 -12.44 -6.71 -13.28
CA GLN A 363 -13.78 -6.33 -13.71
C GLN A 363 -14.68 -7.57 -13.78
N GLN A 364 -15.83 -7.52 -13.07
CA GLN A 364 -16.80 -8.61 -12.95
C GLN A 364 -16.26 -9.95 -12.43
N SER A 365 -15.09 -9.97 -11.79
CA SER A 365 -14.60 -11.18 -11.12
C SER A 365 -15.60 -11.61 -10.03
N LEU A 366 -15.99 -12.89 -10.03
CA LEU A 366 -17.03 -13.45 -9.13
C LEU A 366 -18.35 -12.65 -9.13
N GLY A 367 -18.70 -12.01 -10.24
CA GLY A 367 -19.79 -11.03 -10.31
C GLY A 367 -21.18 -11.56 -9.90
N MET A 368 -21.47 -12.83 -10.16
CA MET A 368 -22.75 -13.48 -9.84
C MET A 368 -22.72 -14.38 -8.60
N ASN A 369 -21.61 -14.41 -7.84
CA ASN A 369 -21.56 -15.19 -6.60
C ASN A 369 -22.59 -14.67 -5.62
N THR A 370 -23.55 -15.50 -5.17
CA THR A 370 -24.59 -15.07 -4.23
C THR A 370 -24.29 -15.53 -2.80
N SER A 371 -23.84 -16.77 -2.63
CA SER A 371 -23.62 -17.40 -1.31
C SER A 371 -22.35 -18.27 -1.20
N GLY A 372 -21.59 -18.46 -2.30
CA GLY A 372 -20.36 -19.24 -2.29
C GLY A 372 -19.26 -18.61 -1.44
N ASN A 373 -18.46 -19.45 -0.80
CA ASN A 373 -17.44 -19.08 0.17
C ASN A 373 -16.03 -19.49 -0.28
N ASN A 374 -15.02 -18.78 0.23
CA ASN A 374 -13.62 -19.12 0.05
C ASN A 374 -13.19 -19.21 -1.43
N ASN A 375 -13.79 -18.40 -2.31
CA ASN A 375 -13.43 -18.35 -3.73
C ASN A 375 -12.41 -17.24 -4.01
N ILE A 376 -11.46 -17.51 -4.90
CA ILE A 376 -10.45 -16.55 -5.35
C ILE A 376 -10.58 -16.38 -6.86
N GLY A 377 -11.00 -15.21 -7.33
CA GLY A 377 -11.05 -14.85 -8.74
C GLY A 377 -10.16 -13.64 -9.03
N LEU A 378 -9.06 -13.85 -9.76
CA LEU A 378 -8.15 -12.78 -10.17
C LEU A 378 -8.12 -12.66 -11.70
N GLY A 379 -8.73 -11.60 -12.24
CA GLY A 379 -8.76 -11.33 -13.68
C GLY A 379 -10.08 -10.74 -14.18
N TYR A 380 -10.10 -10.38 -15.47
CA TYR A 380 -11.31 -9.95 -16.17
C TYR A 380 -12.28 -11.13 -16.35
N LEU A 381 -13.53 -11.00 -15.89
CA LEU A 381 -14.58 -12.03 -16.02
C LEU A 381 -14.21 -13.41 -15.45
N THR A 382 -13.34 -13.48 -14.46
CA THR A 382 -12.98 -14.73 -13.80
C THR A 382 -14.16 -15.23 -12.96
N MET A 383 -14.59 -16.47 -13.17
CA MET A 383 -15.69 -17.10 -12.44
C MET A 383 -16.98 -16.26 -12.36
N VAL A 384 -17.27 -15.48 -13.40
CA VAL A 384 -18.36 -14.49 -13.38
C VAL A 384 -19.72 -15.11 -13.10
N SER A 385 -19.96 -16.33 -13.61
CA SER A 385 -21.26 -17.02 -13.55
C SER A 385 -21.44 -17.90 -12.30
N LEU A 386 -20.45 -17.98 -11.42
CA LEU A 386 -20.52 -18.85 -10.24
C LEU A 386 -21.62 -18.34 -9.32
N ASN A 387 -22.68 -19.11 -9.12
CA ASN A 387 -23.82 -18.72 -8.28
C ASN A 387 -23.66 -19.26 -6.84
N SER A 388 -23.33 -20.56 -6.75
CA SER A 388 -23.06 -21.26 -5.50
C SER A 388 -21.98 -22.32 -5.73
N GLY A 389 -20.93 -22.27 -4.91
CA GLY A 389 -19.76 -23.14 -5.03
C GLY A 389 -18.63 -22.60 -4.17
N ASP A 390 -17.89 -23.49 -3.53
CA ASP A 390 -16.92 -23.13 -2.51
C ASP A 390 -15.49 -23.53 -2.92
N TYR A 391 -14.51 -22.84 -2.36
CA TYR A 391 -13.09 -23.23 -2.48
C TYR A 391 -12.55 -23.27 -3.91
N ASN A 392 -13.08 -22.45 -4.81
CA ASN A 392 -12.57 -22.37 -6.19
C ASN A 392 -11.53 -21.26 -6.33
N ALA A 393 -10.49 -21.49 -7.12
CA ALA A 393 -9.43 -20.53 -7.40
C ALA A 393 -9.23 -20.36 -8.91
N GLY A 394 -9.64 -19.22 -9.48
CA GLY A 394 -9.46 -18.84 -10.87
C GLY A 394 -8.44 -17.70 -11.02
N PHE A 395 -7.48 -17.88 -11.92
CA PHE A 395 -6.44 -16.91 -12.22
C PHE A 395 -6.33 -16.69 -13.73
N GLY A 396 -6.52 -15.45 -14.17
CA GLY A 396 -6.48 -15.07 -15.58
C GLY A 396 -7.85 -14.73 -16.17
N ALA A 397 -7.83 -13.99 -17.28
CA ALA A 397 -9.05 -13.52 -17.92
C ALA A 397 -9.92 -14.70 -18.38
N SER A 398 -11.20 -14.65 -18.01
CA SER A 398 -12.22 -15.67 -18.27
C SER A 398 -11.90 -17.08 -17.76
N SER A 399 -10.97 -17.23 -16.80
CA SER A 399 -10.74 -18.51 -16.13
C SER A 399 -12.01 -18.95 -15.37
N LEU A 400 -12.44 -20.20 -15.57
CA LEU A 400 -13.70 -20.78 -15.06
C LEU A 400 -14.94 -19.90 -15.31
N GLN A 401 -14.95 -19.05 -16.34
CA GLN A 401 -16.03 -18.07 -16.56
C GLN A 401 -17.42 -18.72 -16.63
N GLY A 402 -17.50 -19.91 -17.24
CA GLY A 402 -18.76 -20.63 -17.42
C GLY A 402 -19.26 -21.38 -16.18
N LEU A 403 -18.44 -21.54 -15.13
CA LEU A 403 -18.78 -22.34 -13.96
C LEU A 403 -19.94 -21.70 -13.21
N THR A 404 -21.09 -22.38 -13.16
CA THR A 404 -22.29 -21.92 -12.44
C THR A 404 -22.40 -22.54 -11.05
N THR A 405 -21.99 -23.81 -10.94
CA THR A 405 -21.93 -24.56 -9.68
C THR A 405 -20.69 -25.43 -9.65
N GLY A 406 -20.29 -25.85 -8.45
CA GLY A 406 -19.15 -26.74 -8.24
C GLY A 406 -18.06 -26.14 -7.36
N SER A 407 -17.26 -26.99 -6.76
CA SER A 407 -16.35 -26.64 -5.67
C SER A 407 -14.95 -27.23 -5.85
N MET A 408 -13.99 -26.64 -5.15
CA MET A 408 -12.61 -27.15 -5.08
C MET A 408 -11.90 -27.21 -6.44
N ASN A 409 -12.24 -26.31 -7.38
CA ASN A 409 -11.54 -26.23 -8.66
C ASN A 409 -10.39 -25.22 -8.61
N VAL A 410 -9.31 -25.52 -9.32
CA VAL A 410 -8.20 -24.58 -9.57
C VAL A 410 -8.05 -24.38 -11.06
N ALA A 411 -8.03 -23.14 -11.52
CA ALA A 411 -7.80 -22.82 -12.91
C ALA A 411 -6.83 -21.65 -13.07
N MET A 412 -5.87 -21.78 -13.99
CA MET A 412 -4.84 -20.78 -14.24
C MET A 412 -4.54 -20.63 -15.73
N GLY A 413 -4.78 -19.43 -16.27
CA GLY A 413 -4.55 -19.07 -17.66
C GLY A 413 -5.78 -18.44 -18.32
N TYR A 414 -5.57 -17.80 -19.48
CA TYR A 414 -6.66 -17.26 -20.29
C TYR A 414 -7.65 -18.36 -20.68
N GLN A 415 -8.93 -18.18 -20.33
CA GLN A 415 -10.02 -19.14 -20.58
C GLN A 415 -9.76 -20.56 -20.05
N SER A 416 -8.88 -20.72 -19.05
CA SER A 416 -8.60 -22.03 -18.45
C SER A 416 -9.84 -22.56 -17.73
N GLY A 417 -10.26 -23.78 -18.05
CA GLY A 417 -11.44 -24.44 -17.48
C GLY A 417 -12.78 -23.85 -17.94
N MET A 418 -12.78 -22.91 -18.89
CA MET A 418 -14.00 -22.22 -19.34
C MET A 418 -14.92 -23.12 -20.17
N PHE A 419 -14.34 -23.99 -21.01
CA PHE A 419 -15.08 -24.80 -21.98
C PHE A 419 -14.98 -26.29 -21.65
N ALA A 420 -16.00 -27.04 -22.07
CA ALA A 420 -16.06 -28.49 -22.10
C ALA A 420 -15.99 -28.99 -23.56
N VAL A 421 -15.36 -30.16 -23.77
CA VAL A 421 -15.12 -30.81 -25.08
C VAL A 421 -14.46 -29.92 -26.16
N SER A 422 -14.18 -30.47 -27.33
CA SER A 422 -13.69 -29.72 -28.50
C SER A 422 -14.80 -28.86 -29.10
N GLY A 423 -15.25 -27.82 -28.40
CA GLY A 423 -16.33 -26.96 -28.85
C GLY A 423 -16.64 -25.86 -27.83
N SER A 424 -17.38 -24.83 -28.26
CA SER A 424 -17.69 -23.62 -27.48
C SER A 424 -18.64 -23.86 -26.28
N SER A 425 -18.93 -25.11 -25.91
CA SER A 425 -19.80 -25.45 -24.78
C SER A 425 -19.14 -25.05 -23.47
N GLN A 426 -19.82 -24.23 -22.67
CA GLN A 426 -19.28 -23.80 -21.37
C GLN A 426 -19.20 -24.97 -20.39
N ASN A 427 -18.12 -25.01 -19.61
CA ASN A 427 -17.97 -25.91 -18.48
C ASN A 427 -18.74 -25.34 -17.28
N THR A 428 -20.02 -25.67 -17.19
CA THR A 428 -20.94 -25.10 -16.20
C THR A 428 -20.87 -25.75 -14.83
N ILE A 429 -20.42 -27.01 -14.77
CA ILE A 429 -20.31 -27.78 -13.53
C ILE A 429 -18.96 -28.50 -13.53
N SER A 430 -18.21 -28.41 -12.45
CA SER A 430 -16.95 -29.15 -12.24
C SER A 430 -16.65 -29.21 -10.75
N ASP A 431 -16.11 -30.31 -10.26
CA ASP A 431 -15.68 -30.43 -8.87
C ASP A 431 -14.29 -31.04 -8.76
N ASN A 432 -13.47 -30.53 -7.84
CA ASN A 432 -12.14 -31.06 -7.53
C ASN A 432 -11.18 -31.09 -8.74
N SER A 433 -11.38 -30.22 -9.74
CA SER A 433 -10.59 -30.25 -10.98
C SER A 433 -9.50 -29.19 -11.02
N VAL A 434 -8.40 -29.51 -11.69
CA VAL A 434 -7.24 -28.63 -11.92
C VAL A 434 -7.11 -28.37 -13.42
N PHE A 435 -7.13 -27.09 -13.82
CA PHE A 435 -6.96 -26.63 -15.19
C PHE A 435 -5.79 -25.65 -15.25
N LEU A 436 -4.69 -26.03 -15.89
CA LEU A 436 -3.50 -25.18 -15.97
C LEU A 436 -3.10 -24.99 -17.43
N GLY A 437 -3.01 -23.75 -17.88
CA GLY A 437 -2.68 -23.39 -19.26
C GLY A 437 -3.83 -22.68 -19.98
N ALA A 438 -3.47 -21.86 -20.96
CA ALA A 438 -4.47 -21.13 -21.74
C ALA A 438 -5.37 -22.10 -22.53
N ILE A 439 -6.68 -21.87 -22.42
CA ILE A 439 -7.72 -22.60 -23.15
C ILE A 439 -7.72 -24.11 -22.82
N SER A 440 -7.22 -24.51 -21.65
CA SER A 440 -7.38 -25.89 -21.16
C SER A 440 -8.85 -26.19 -20.88
N LYS A 441 -9.34 -27.38 -21.24
CA LYS A 441 -10.77 -27.72 -21.27
C LYS A 441 -11.09 -28.95 -20.44
N SER A 442 -12.29 -28.96 -19.88
CA SER A 442 -12.87 -30.16 -19.29
C SER A 442 -13.26 -31.17 -20.38
N ALA A 443 -13.33 -32.45 -20.02
CA ALA A 443 -13.85 -33.48 -20.93
C ALA A 443 -15.36 -33.36 -21.18
N GLY A 444 -16.06 -32.63 -20.33
CA GLY A 444 -17.51 -32.50 -20.33
C GLY A 444 -17.95 -31.55 -19.21
N THR A 445 -19.22 -31.18 -19.16
CA THR A 445 -19.77 -30.57 -17.93
C THR A 445 -20.02 -31.67 -16.89
N GLY A 446 -19.89 -31.34 -15.61
CA GLY A 446 -20.09 -32.27 -14.48
C GLY A 446 -18.96 -33.27 -14.25
N GLN A 447 -17.78 -33.06 -14.87
CA GLN A 447 -16.63 -33.92 -14.62
C GLN A 447 -15.97 -33.57 -13.29
N THR A 448 -15.43 -34.58 -12.62
CA THR A 448 -14.87 -34.42 -11.28
C THR A 448 -13.47 -35.00 -11.18
N ASN A 449 -12.63 -34.39 -10.33
CA ASN A 449 -11.28 -34.88 -10.07
C ASN A 449 -10.44 -35.05 -11.37
N GLN A 450 -10.50 -34.06 -12.25
CA GLN A 450 -9.68 -34.02 -13.46
C GLN A 450 -8.43 -33.17 -13.24
N ILE A 451 -7.30 -33.59 -13.77
CA ILE A 451 -6.09 -32.77 -13.88
C ILE A 451 -5.81 -32.54 -15.37
N VAL A 452 -5.87 -31.29 -15.83
CA VAL A 452 -5.67 -30.91 -17.23
C VAL A 452 -4.62 -29.82 -17.31
N ILE A 453 -3.45 -30.16 -17.86
CA ILE A 453 -2.28 -29.27 -17.87
C ILE A 453 -1.77 -29.09 -19.30
N GLY A 454 -1.64 -27.85 -19.75
CA GLY A 454 -1.07 -27.48 -21.05
C GLY A 454 -1.97 -26.56 -21.88
N TYR A 455 -1.36 -25.86 -22.84
CA TYR A 455 -2.09 -25.06 -23.83
C TYR A 455 -3.07 -25.93 -24.61
N ASN A 456 -4.35 -25.55 -24.61
CA ASN A 456 -5.41 -26.25 -25.33
C ASN A 456 -5.47 -27.76 -25.01
N ALA A 457 -5.03 -28.17 -23.81
CA ALA A 457 -5.19 -29.55 -23.33
C ALA A 457 -6.68 -29.82 -23.03
N ILE A 458 -7.13 -31.05 -23.30
CA ILE A 458 -8.53 -31.47 -23.11
C ILE A 458 -8.56 -32.64 -22.14
N GLY A 459 -9.33 -32.54 -21.04
CA GLY A 459 -9.47 -33.63 -20.08
C GLY A 459 -10.08 -34.91 -20.68
N ARG A 460 -9.96 -36.04 -19.96
CA ARG A 460 -10.40 -37.38 -20.43
C ARG A 460 -11.52 -38.03 -19.60
N GLY A 461 -12.29 -37.22 -18.88
CA GLY A 461 -13.37 -37.64 -17.98
C GLY A 461 -12.94 -37.63 -16.51
N SER A 462 -13.88 -37.90 -15.61
CA SER A 462 -13.61 -37.89 -14.17
C SER A 462 -12.47 -38.82 -13.75
N ASN A 463 -11.70 -38.43 -12.74
CA ASN A 463 -10.56 -39.21 -12.20
C ASN A 463 -9.44 -39.46 -13.22
N THR A 464 -9.16 -38.50 -14.08
CA THR A 464 -8.08 -38.60 -15.08
C THR A 464 -7.08 -37.45 -14.96
N ALA A 465 -5.85 -37.71 -15.36
CA ALA A 465 -4.82 -36.69 -15.53
C ALA A 465 -4.37 -36.66 -17.00
N GLN A 466 -4.44 -35.50 -17.63
CA GLN A 466 -3.97 -35.22 -18.97
C GLN A 466 -2.91 -34.11 -18.93
N ILE A 467 -1.73 -34.41 -19.48
CA ILE A 467 -0.63 -33.46 -19.63
C ILE A 467 -0.34 -33.27 -21.12
N GLY A 468 -0.61 -32.07 -21.61
CA GLY A 468 -0.40 -31.66 -22.99
C GLY A 468 -1.55 -32.02 -23.94
N ASN A 469 -1.31 -31.83 -25.24
CA ASN A 469 -2.25 -32.02 -26.34
C ASN A 469 -1.61 -32.88 -27.45
N SER A 470 -2.30 -33.04 -28.60
CA SER A 470 -1.82 -33.87 -29.72
C SER A 470 -0.57 -33.36 -30.43
N SER A 471 -0.16 -32.11 -30.25
CA SER A 471 1.08 -31.56 -30.83
C SER A 471 2.30 -31.76 -29.95
N MET A 472 2.14 -32.34 -28.75
CA MET A 472 3.28 -32.64 -27.87
C MET A 472 4.16 -33.73 -28.46
N THR A 473 5.47 -33.49 -28.50
CA THR A 473 6.47 -34.45 -29.01
C THR A 473 7.21 -35.20 -27.90
N SER A 474 7.20 -34.67 -26.66
CA SER A 474 7.85 -35.30 -25.51
C SER A 474 7.19 -34.88 -24.20
N ILE A 475 7.11 -35.81 -23.25
CA ILE A 475 6.76 -35.55 -21.85
C ILE A 475 7.93 -36.09 -21.02
N GLY A 476 8.74 -35.18 -20.45
CA GLY A 476 9.98 -35.52 -19.78
C GLY A 476 9.86 -35.65 -18.26
N GLY A 477 10.68 -36.53 -17.69
CA GLY A 477 10.97 -36.63 -16.26
C GLY A 477 12.34 -37.27 -16.07
N GLN A 478 13.13 -36.79 -15.10
CA GLN A 478 14.48 -37.34 -14.83
C GLN A 478 14.44 -38.75 -14.23
N VAL A 479 13.36 -39.07 -13.51
CA VAL A 479 13.10 -40.38 -12.89
C VAL A 479 11.81 -40.96 -13.45
N ALA A 480 11.73 -42.30 -13.48
CA ALA A 480 10.53 -43.00 -13.91
C ALA A 480 9.36 -42.78 -12.92
N TRP A 481 8.13 -42.94 -13.42
CA TRP A 481 6.93 -42.89 -12.59
C TRP A 481 6.88 -44.09 -11.64
N SER A 482 6.76 -43.81 -10.35
CA SER A 482 6.63 -44.85 -9.32
C SER A 482 5.18 -45.29 -9.19
N ASN A 483 4.95 -46.60 -9.12
CA ASN A 483 3.65 -47.19 -8.83
C ASN A 483 3.68 -47.84 -7.45
N THR A 484 2.74 -47.48 -6.57
CA THR A 484 2.65 -48.07 -5.24
C THR A 484 2.29 -49.55 -5.33
N SER A 485 3.08 -50.43 -4.71
CA SER A 485 2.95 -51.90 -4.86
C SER A 485 3.16 -52.67 -3.54
N ASP A 486 2.95 -52.00 -2.41
CA ASP A 486 3.14 -52.55 -1.06
C ASP A 486 2.12 -53.66 -0.73
N VAL A 487 2.54 -54.71 -0.02
CA VAL A 487 1.67 -55.82 0.39
C VAL A 487 0.49 -55.36 1.25
N ARG A 488 0.67 -54.31 2.07
CA ARG A 488 -0.37 -53.73 2.93
C ARG A 488 -1.54 -53.11 2.16
N LEU A 489 -1.33 -52.81 0.88
CA LEU A 489 -2.33 -52.23 -0.01
C LEU A 489 -3.01 -53.29 -0.91
N LYS A 490 -2.62 -54.57 -0.77
CA LYS A 490 -3.09 -55.68 -1.59
C LYS A 490 -3.84 -56.68 -0.73
N LYS A 491 -4.83 -57.34 -1.35
CA LYS A 491 -5.59 -58.45 -0.78
C LYS A 491 -5.73 -59.56 -1.82
N ASP A 492 -6.06 -60.76 -1.38
CA ASP A 492 -6.35 -61.91 -2.26
C ASP A 492 -5.22 -62.24 -3.26
N ILE A 493 -3.97 -62.18 -2.79
CA ILE A 493 -2.77 -62.36 -3.62
C ILE A 493 -2.63 -63.83 -4.04
N SER A 494 -2.63 -64.09 -5.35
CA SER A 494 -2.42 -65.40 -5.94
C SER A 494 -1.55 -65.32 -7.21
N THR A 495 -1.03 -66.47 -7.68
CA THR A 495 -0.16 -66.52 -8.87
C THR A 495 -0.98 -66.35 -10.15
N SER A 496 -0.52 -65.48 -11.07
CA SER A 496 -1.17 -65.28 -12.37
C SER A 496 -1.00 -66.49 -13.30
N PRO A 497 -2.07 -67.02 -13.90
CA PRO A 497 -2.00 -68.04 -14.95
C PRO A 497 -1.81 -67.44 -16.37
N PHE A 498 -1.74 -66.13 -16.50
CA PHE A 498 -1.68 -65.44 -17.79
C PHE A 498 -0.24 -65.12 -18.17
N GLY A 499 0.24 -65.79 -19.22
CA GLY A 499 1.61 -65.72 -19.71
C GLY A 499 1.64 -65.96 -21.21
N LEU A 500 2.21 -67.09 -21.63
CA LEU A 500 2.39 -67.42 -23.04
C LEU A 500 1.05 -67.54 -23.78
N ASN A 501 0.00 -68.02 -23.12
CA ASN A 501 -1.37 -68.10 -23.67
C ASN A 501 -1.96 -66.74 -24.07
N PHE A 502 -1.50 -65.66 -23.44
CA PHE A 502 -1.87 -64.28 -23.77
C PHE A 502 -0.88 -63.65 -24.75
N ILE A 503 0.41 -63.67 -24.41
CA ILE A 503 1.46 -62.96 -25.16
C ILE A 503 1.55 -63.47 -26.61
N SER A 504 1.38 -64.78 -26.85
CA SER A 504 1.44 -65.37 -28.19
C SER A 504 0.30 -64.92 -29.13
N LYS A 505 -0.78 -64.34 -28.60
CA LYS A 505 -1.92 -63.81 -29.38
C LYS A 505 -1.75 -62.34 -29.76
N LEU A 506 -0.76 -61.65 -29.20
CA LEU A 506 -0.55 -60.22 -29.45
C LEU A 506 0.16 -60.00 -30.79
N ARG A 507 -0.31 -59.02 -31.57
CA ARG A 507 0.27 -58.66 -32.86
C ARG A 507 0.96 -57.28 -32.79
N PRO A 508 2.30 -57.23 -32.76
CA PRO A 508 3.03 -55.97 -32.87
C PRO A 508 2.76 -55.31 -34.24
N VAL A 509 2.62 -53.99 -34.25
CA VAL A 509 2.38 -53.20 -35.47
C VAL A 509 3.29 -51.98 -35.53
N THR A 510 3.50 -51.49 -36.75
CA THR A 510 4.08 -50.17 -37.00
C THR A 510 3.03 -49.25 -37.62
N TYR A 511 2.99 -47.98 -37.24
CA TYR A 511 1.95 -47.05 -37.70
C TYR A 511 2.42 -45.59 -37.72
N PHE A 512 1.71 -44.76 -38.47
CA PHE A 512 1.78 -43.29 -38.40
C PHE A 512 0.48 -42.77 -37.78
N LEU A 513 0.57 -41.73 -36.96
CA LEU A 513 -0.62 -41.08 -36.41
C LEU A 513 -1.34 -40.30 -37.52
N LYS A 514 -2.68 -40.35 -37.52
CA LYS A 514 -3.51 -39.56 -38.45
C LYS A 514 -3.34 -38.05 -38.25
N SER A 515 -2.99 -37.64 -37.03
CA SER A 515 -2.71 -36.26 -36.62
C SER A 515 -1.73 -36.30 -35.45
N GLY A 516 -0.73 -35.41 -35.45
CA GLY A 516 0.37 -35.41 -34.47
C GLY A 516 1.74 -35.62 -35.13
N PRO A 517 2.72 -36.19 -34.41
CA PRO A 517 4.05 -36.50 -34.95
C PRO A 517 4.02 -37.35 -36.22
N THR A 518 4.92 -37.07 -37.16
CA THR A 518 5.02 -37.76 -38.46
C THR A 518 5.99 -38.95 -38.46
N ASP A 519 6.61 -39.23 -37.33
CA ASP A 519 7.58 -40.31 -37.20
C ASP A 519 6.88 -41.69 -37.19
N LEU A 520 7.57 -42.70 -37.73
CA LEU A 520 7.11 -44.09 -37.68
C LEU A 520 7.12 -44.58 -36.22
N GLN A 521 5.98 -45.05 -35.74
CA GLN A 521 5.83 -45.59 -34.39
C GLN A 521 5.62 -47.10 -34.39
N THR A 522 5.93 -47.76 -33.27
CA THR A 522 5.72 -49.20 -33.07
C THR A 522 4.87 -49.43 -31.82
N GLY A 523 3.94 -50.38 -31.84
CA GLY A 523 3.09 -50.66 -30.69
C GLY A 523 2.06 -51.75 -30.95
N PHE A 524 0.94 -51.69 -30.23
CA PHE A 524 -0.22 -52.58 -30.38
C PHE A 524 -1.50 -51.76 -30.63
N ILE A 525 -2.45 -52.37 -31.34
CA ILE A 525 -3.81 -51.84 -31.45
C ILE A 525 -4.60 -52.25 -30.21
N ALA A 526 -5.09 -51.27 -29.44
CA ALA A 526 -5.73 -51.52 -28.15
C ALA A 526 -6.96 -52.46 -28.22
N GLN A 527 -7.75 -52.34 -29.29
CA GLN A 527 -8.90 -53.21 -29.54
C GLN A 527 -8.48 -54.66 -29.79
N GLU A 528 -7.37 -54.90 -30.50
CA GLU A 528 -6.85 -56.24 -30.75
C GLU A 528 -6.32 -56.87 -29.46
N VAL A 529 -5.66 -56.08 -28.60
CA VAL A 529 -5.24 -56.53 -27.26
C VAL A 529 -6.44 -56.94 -26.42
N GLU A 530 -7.54 -56.17 -26.47
CA GLU A 530 -8.77 -56.51 -25.76
C GLU A 530 -9.39 -57.82 -26.28
N THR A 531 -9.45 -58.01 -27.59
CA THR A 531 -9.91 -59.28 -28.17
C THR A 531 -9.07 -60.46 -27.68
N ALA A 532 -7.74 -60.35 -27.75
CA ALA A 532 -6.82 -61.40 -27.30
C ALA A 532 -6.98 -61.72 -25.80
N ALA A 533 -7.20 -60.70 -24.97
CA ALA A 533 -7.43 -60.88 -23.54
C ALA A 533 -8.78 -61.56 -23.26
N ASN A 534 -9.84 -61.17 -23.96
CA ASN A 534 -11.18 -61.73 -23.81
C ASN A 534 -11.24 -63.21 -24.23
N GLU A 535 -10.54 -63.61 -25.29
CA GLU A 535 -10.49 -65.00 -25.77
C GLU A 535 -10.02 -66.00 -24.69
N ILE A 536 -9.21 -65.54 -23.74
CA ILE A 536 -8.68 -66.36 -22.64
C ILE A 536 -9.28 -65.97 -21.28
N ASN A 537 -10.36 -65.18 -21.29
CA ASN A 537 -11.03 -64.66 -20.09
C ASN A 537 -10.07 -63.88 -19.15
N TYR A 538 -9.09 -63.17 -19.73
CA TYR A 538 -8.16 -62.35 -18.97
C TYR A 538 -8.67 -60.91 -18.88
N LYS A 539 -9.03 -60.46 -17.68
CA LYS A 539 -9.38 -59.06 -17.40
C LYS A 539 -8.10 -58.22 -17.26
N PHE A 540 -7.44 -57.95 -18.37
CA PHE A 540 -6.14 -57.28 -18.38
C PHE A 540 -6.24 -55.80 -17.99
N SER A 541 -5.54 -55.40 -16.92
CA SER A 541 -5.49 -54.02 -16.38
C SER A 541 -4.82 -53.00 -17.30
N GLY A 542 -4.09 -53.48 -18.32
CA GLY A 542 -3.40 -52.61 -19.27
C GLY A 542 -4.31 -51.93 -20.29
N ILE A 543 -5.57 -52.35 -20.42
CA ILE A 543 -6.52 -51.77 -21.37
C ILE A 543 -7.32 -50.67 -20.67
N VAL A 544 -7.26 -49.45 -21.22
CA VAL A 544 -8.10 -48.32 -20.80
C VAL A 544 -9.15 -48.09 -21.89
N ARG A 545 -10.41 -48.28 -21.53
CA ARG A 545 -11.56 -48.10 -22.42
C ARG A 545 -11.96 -46.63 -22.48
N PRO A 546 -12.44 -46.14 -23.65
CA PRO A 546 -12.99 -44.81 -23.78
C PRO A 546 -14.18 -44.63 -22.83
N GLN A 547 -14.24 -43.49 -22.14
CA GLN A 547 -15.36 -43.17 -21.23
C GLN A 547 -16.58 -42.58 -21.94
N ASN A 548 -16.41 -42.13 -23.18
CA ASN A 548 -17.45 -41.54 -24.03
C ASN A 548 -17.04 -41.59 -25.50
N ASP A 549 -17.93 -41.16 -26.41
CA ASP A 549 -17.73 -41.23 -27.86
C ASP A 549 -16.58 -40.35 -28.40
N THR A 550 -16.09 -39.41 -27.59
CA THR A 550 -14.97 -38.52 -27.95
C THR A 550 -13.62 -38.97 -27.38
N ASP A 551 -13.62 -40.01 -26.54
CA ASP A 551 -12.43 -40.58 -25.93
C ASP A 551 -11.89 -41.75 -26.76
N PHE A 552 -10.59 -42.05 -26.62
CA PHE A 552 -9.92 -43.12 -27.35
C PHE A 552 -9.52 -44.26 -26.42
N TYR A 553 -9.47 -45.48 -26.96
CA TYR A 553 -8.77 -46.57 -26.28
C TYR A 553 -7.32 -46.19 -25.99
N SER A 554 -6.77 -46.67 -24.88
CA SER A 554 -5.36 -46.46 -24.52
C SER A 554 -4.78 -47.71 -23.86
N LEU A 555 -3.46 -47.89 -23.97
CA LEU A 555 -2.74 -49.01 -23.38
C LEU A 555 -1.73 -48.55 -22.33
N ARG A 556 -1.67 -49.25 -21.20
CA ARG A 556 -0.63 -49.09 -20.18
C ARG A 556 0.46 -50.12 -20.44
N TYR A 557 1.47 -49.74 -21.22
CA TYR A 557 2.55 -50.66 -21.63
C TYR A 557 3.29 -51.32 -20.46
N SER A 558 3.39 -50.65 -19.31
CA SER A 558 3.99 -51.22 -18.10
C SER A 558 3.27 -52.46 -17.58
N GLU A 559 1.96 -52.59 -17.82
CA GLU A 559 1.15 -53.73 -17.35
C GLU A 559 1.49 -55.02 -18.11
N PHE A 560 2.09 -54.94 -19.31
CA PHE A 560 2.52 -56.11 -20.07
C PHE A 560 3.73 -56.82 -19.47
N VAL A 561 4.49 -56.15 -18.59
CA VAL A 561 5.68 -56.74 -17.95
C VAL A 561 5.32 -58.01 -17.18
N VAL A 562 4.18 -58.03 -16.48
CA VAL A 562 3.75 -59.18 -15.68
C VAL A 562 3.49 -60.43 -16.53
N PRO A 563 2.62 -60.41 -17.56
CA PRO A 563 2.42 -61.56 -18.43
C PRO A 563 3.68 -61.91 -19.25
N LEU A 564 4.54 -60.96 -19.60
CA LEU A 564 5.83 -61.24 -20.23
C LEU A 564 6.74 -62.07 -19.30
N VAL A 565 6.87 -61.67 -18.03
CA VAL A 565 7.64 -62.45 -17.03
C VAL A 565 7.08 -63.86 -16.89
N LYS A 566 5.75 -64.01 -16.82
CA LYS A 566 5.11 -65.32 -16.74
C LYS A 566 5.36 -66.17 -17.99
N ALA A 567 5.27 -65.57 -19.19
CA ALA A 567 5.55 -66.26 -20.44
C ALA A 567 7.01 -66.75 -20.51
N VAL A 568 7.97 -65.94 -20.06
CA VAL A 568 9.40 -66.34 -20.00
C VAL A 568 9.59 -67.51 -19.03
N GLN A 569 8.95 -67.48 -17.86
CA GLN A 569 8.99 -68.61 -16.90
C GLN A 569 8.42 -69.89 -17.50
N GLU A 570 7.30 -69.80 -18.22
CA GLU A 570 6.67 -70.94 -18.89
C GLU A 570 7.54 -71.48 -20.03
N GLN A 571 8.14 -70.59 -20.83
CA GLN A 571 9.04 -70.97 -21.91
C GLN A 571 10.31 -71.64 -21.37
N GLN A 572 10.88 -71.14 -20.27
CA GLN A 572 12.03 -71.75 -19.60
C GLN A 572 11.73 -73.18 -19.13
N ASN A 573 10.54 -73.41 -18.56
CA ASN A 573 10.10 -74.76 -18.17
C ASN A 573 9.97 -75.70 -19.36
N GLN A 574 9.46 -75.21 -20.51
CA GLN A 574 9.41 -76.01 -21.74
C GLN A 574 10.80 -76.34 -22.27
N ILE A 575 11.75 -75.40 -22.21
CA ILE A 575 13.15 -75.62 -22.61
C ILE A 575 13.78 -76.71 -21.74
N GLU A 576 13.64 -76.65 -20.41
CA GLU A 576 14.17 -77.66 -19.49
C GLU A 576 13.60 -79.06 -19.77
N LYS A 577 12.28 -79.14 -20.05
CA LYS A 577 11.64 -80.40 -20.45
C LYS A 577 12.19 -80.94 -21.77
N LEU A 578 12.38 -80.08 -22.78
CA LEU A 578 12.96 -80.47 -24.05
C LEU A 578 14.41 -80.94 -23.89
N GLN A 579 15.22 -80.25 -23.10
CA GLN A 579 16.59 -80.65 -22.80
C GLN A 579 16.65 -82.02 -22.11
N SER A 580 15.79 -82.26 -21.12
CA SER A 580 15.69 -83.56 -20.45
C SER A 580 15.28 -84.69 -21.42
N LYS A 581 14.34 -84.40 -22.33
CA LYS A 581 13.93 -85.34 -23.38
C LYS A 581 15.08 -85.65 -24.34
N ILE A 582 15.81 -84.62 -24.79
CA ILE A 582 17.00 -84.78 -25.65
C ILE A 582 18.07 -85.63 -24.94
N ALA A 583 18.34 -85.37 -23.66
CA ALA A 583 19.31 -86.17 -22.88
C ALA A 583 18.90 -87.64 -22.77
N THR A 584 17.60 -87.91 -22.55
CA THR A 584 17.07 -89.27 -22.51
C THR A 584 17.20 -89.95 -23.86
N GLN A 585 16.82 -89.27 -24.94
CA GLN A 585 16.94 -89.77 -26.32
C GLN A 585 18.40 -90.06 -26.69
N GLN A 586 19.35 -89.22 -26.27
CA GLN A 586 20.78 -89.47 -26.48
C GLN A 586 21.24 -90.75 -25.79
N LYS A 587 20.80 -90.99 -24.54
CA LYS A 587 21.11 -92.22 -23.81
C LYS A 587 20.55 -93.47 -24.49
N ASP A 588 19.35 -93.39 -25.05
CA ASP A 588 18.75 -94.50 -25.77
C ASP A 588 19.44 -94.77 -27.12
N ILE A 589 19.88 -93.72 -27.82
CA ILE A 589 20.71 -93.86 -29.04
C ILE A 589 22.03 -94.56 -28.74
N GLU A 590 22.73 -94.19 -27.66
CA GLU A 590 23.99 -94.85 -27.29
C GLU A 590 23.79 -96.35 -26.98
N LYS A 591 22.72 -96.71 -26.26
CA LYS A 591 22.37 -98.13 -26.03
C LYS A 591 22.07 -98.88 -27.33
N LEU A 592 21.37 -98.26 -28.27
CA LEU A 592 21.08 -98.86 -29.57
C LEU A 592 22.37 -99.07 -30.39
N LYS A 593 23.31 -98.12 -30.37
CA LYS A 593 24.62 -98.27 -31.00
C LYS A 593 25.40 -99.44 -30.39
N GLU A 594 25.44 -99.55 -29.06
CA GLU A 594 26.05 -100.70 -28.37
C GLU A 594 25.41 -102.02 -28.78
N LEU A 595 24.08 -102.09 -28.86
CA LEU A 595 23.37 -103.29 -29.29
C LEU A 595 23.70 -103.67 -30.75
N VAL A 596 23.75 -102.69 -31.65
CA VAL A 596 24.14 -102.90 -33.05
C VAL A 596 25.58 -103.37 -33.15
N GLN A 597 26.51 -102.76 -32.40
CA GLN A 597 27.90 -103.19 -32.37
C GLN A 597 28.04 -104.64 -31.89
N ASN A 598 27.34 -104.99 -30.79
CA ASN A 598 27.29 -106.36 -30.27
C ASN A 598 26.71 -107.38 -31.27
N LEU A 599 25.83 -106.95 -32.18
CA LEU A 599 25.29 -107.81 -33.25
C LEU A 599 26.26 -107.94 -34.43
N ILE A 600 27.03 -106.89 -34.73
CA ILE A 600 28.09 -106.92 -35.74
C ILE A 600 29.23 -107.83 -35.28
N ASP A 601 29.67 -107.73 -34.02
CA ASP A 601 30.78 -108.50 -33.45
C ASP A 601 30.45 -110.00 -33.25
N LYS A 602 29.18 -110.40 -33.42
CA LYS A 602 28.71 -111.80 -33.34
C LYS A 602 28.60 -112.50 -34.70
N LYS A 603 28.97 -111.83 -35.79
CA LYS A 603 29.17 -112.42 -37.12
C LYS A 603 30.66 -112.55 -37.40
#